data_AF-G5JDB5-F1
#
_entry.id   AF-G5JDB5-F1
#
_cell.length_a   1.000
_cell.length_b   1.000
_cell.length_c   1.000
_cell.angle_alpha   90.00
_cell.angle_beta   90.00
_cell.angle_gamma   90.00
#
_symmetry.space_group_name_H-M   'P 1'
#
loop_
_entity.id
_entity.type
_entity.pdbx_description
1 polymer ?
#
loop_
_entity_poly.entity_id
_entity_poly.type
_entity_poly.pdbx_seq_one_letter_code
_entity_poly.pdbx_strand_id
1 'polypeptide(L)'
;MQGILGLARLAVSFFLKDDLGLTPAQMGALTGIAAIPWVIKPLFGFISDGLPIFSYRRRPYLVISGLLGSLSWILLATVVSNVWLATVTLLLTSLSVAISDVIVDSLVVERARKESLSQAGSLQSLTWGVSAFG
;
A
#
# COMPACT_ATOMS: atom_id res chain seq x y z
N MET A 1 -9.95 -0.85 2.72
CA MET A 1 -8.77 -0.46 1.90
C MET A 1 -8.73 -1.20 0.55
N GLN A 2 -9.39 -2.34 0.37
CA GLN A 2 -9.37 -3.05 -0.92
C GLN A 2 -10.34 -2.45 -1.96
N GLY A 3 -11.45 -1.84 -1.54
CA GLY A 3 -12.42 -1.21 -2.45
C GLY A 3 -11.85 0.02 -3.18
N ILE A 4 -11.29 0.97 -2.42
CA ILE A 4 -10.56 2.13 -2.95
C ILE A 4 -9.37 1.71 -3.83
N LEU A 5 -8.61 0.68 -3.45
CA LEU A 5 -7.51 0.17 -4.27
C LEU A 5 -8.02 -0.48 -5.57
N GLY A 6 -9.20 -1.10 -5.55
CA GLY A 6 -9.88 -1.63 -6.73
C GLY A 6 -10.32 -0.53 -7.69
N LEU A 7 -10.94 0.54 -7.17
CA LEU A 7 -11.34 1.72 -7.95
C LEU A 7 -10.12 2.47 -8.51
N ALA A 8 -9.06 2.61 -7.72
CA ALA A 8 -7.79 3.17 -8.14
C ALA A 8 -7.15 2.38 -9.29
N ARG A 9 -7.13 1.04 -9.19
CA ARG A 9 -6.62 0.16 -10.27
C ARG A 9 -7.45 0.27 -11.55
N LEU A 10 -8.76 0.44 -11.43
CA LEU A 10 -9.67 0.65 -12.56
C LEU A 10 -9.42 2.00 -13.25
N ALA A 11 -9.33 3.08 -12.47
CA ALA A 11 -9.04 4.41 -12.99
C ALA A 11 -7.66 4.47 -13.69
N VAL A 12 -6.64 3.84 -13.09
CA VAL A 12 -5.31 3.70 -13.70
C VAL A 12 -5.38 2.87 -14.98
N SER A 13 -6.15 1.78 -15.00
CA SER A 13 -6.30 0.95 -16.19
C SER A 13 -7.00 1.68 -17.34
N PHE A 14 -8.00 2.52 -17.04
CA PHE A 14 -8.65 3.37 -18.05
C PHE A 14 -7.71 4.47 -18.55
N PHE A 15 -7.00 5.17 -17.67
CA PHE A 15 -6.01 6.18 -18.07
C PHE A 15 -4.88 5.60 -18.94
N LEU A 16 -4.33 4.45 -18.55
CA LEU A 16 -3.26 3.79 -19.29
C LEU A 16 -3.73 3.25 -20.66
N LYS A 17 -4.98 2.82 -20.76
CA LYS A 17 -5.56 2.25 -21.97
C LYS A 17 -6.07 3.32 -22.94
N ASP A 18 -6.81 4.30 -22.44
CA ASP A 18 -7.54 5.27 -23.28
C ASP A 18 -6.72 6.54 -23.58
N ASP A 19 -5.87 7.01 -22.66
CA ASP A 19 -5.02 8.20 -22.90
C ASP A 19 -3.60 7.84 -23.39
N LEU A 20 -3.04 6.70 -22.97
CA LEU A 20 -1.67 6.29 -23.30
C LEU A 20 -1.57 5.19 -24.37
N GLY A 21 -2.68 4.56 -24.76
CA GLY A 21 -2.72 3.53 -25.81
C GLY A 21 -1.89 2.28 -25.51
N LEU A 22 -1.67 1.98 -24.23
CA LEU A 22 -0.77 0.90 -23.81
C LEU A 22 -1.29 -0.48 -24.25
N THR A 23 -0.37 -1.28 -24.79
CA THR A 23 -0.68 -2.66 -25.19
C THR A 23 -0.96 -3.54 -23.96
N PRO A 24 -1.78 -4.61 -24.09
CA PRO A 24 -2.05 -5.54 -22.99
C PRO A 24 -0.78 -6.11 -22.33
N ALA A 25 0.29 -6.30 -23.11
CA ALA A 25 1.58 -6.75 -22.61
C ALA A 25 2.23 -5.73 -21.65
N GLN A 26 2.15 -4.44 -21.96
CA GLN A 26 2.68 -3.37 -21.10
C GLN A 26 1.84 -3.22 -19.81
N MET A 27 0.52 -3.37 -19.89
CA MET A 27 -0.36 -3.43 -18.73
C MET A 27 -0.04 -4.61 -17.81
N GLY A 28 0.22 -5.78 -18.38
CA GLY A 28 0.67 -6.97 -17.63
C GLY A 28 2.02 -6.74 -16.95
N ALA A 29 2.98 -6.14 -17.66
CA ALA A 29 4.29 -5.81 -17.12
C ALA A 29 4.19 -4.81 -15.94
N LEU A 30 3.37 -3.76 -16.08
CA LEU A 30 3.11 -2.79 -15.01
C LEU A 30 2.50 -3.43 -13.78
N THR A 31 1.55 -4.34 -13.96
CA THR A 31 0.90 -5.05 -12.86
C THR A 31 1.88 -5.99 -12.15
N GLY A 32 2.72 -6.70 -12.90
CA GLY A 32 3.76 -7.56 -12.34
C GLY A 32 4.81 -6.77 -11.56
N ILE A 33 5.25 -5.64 -12.11
CA ILE A 33 6.18 -4.72 -11.45
C ILE A 33 5.55 -4.16 -10.16
N ALA A 34 4.30 -3.73 -10.21
CA ALA A 34 3.57 -3.24 -9.04
C ALA A 34 3.33 -4.32 -7.97
N ALA A 35 3.50 -5.61 -8.27
CA ALA A 35 3.42 -6.69 -7.28
C ALA A 35 4.74 -6.88 -6.49
N ILE A 36 5.88 -6.38 -6.98
CA ILE A 36 7.19 -6.57 -6.35
C ILE A 36 7.20 -6.14 -4.87
N PRO A 37 6.67 -4.94 -4.48
CA PRO A 37 6.65 -4.51 -3.09
C PRO A 37 5.90 -5.47 -2.15
N TRP A 38 4.92 -6.20 -2.67
CA TRP A 38 4.13 -7.16 -1.91
C TRP A 38 4.89 -8.45 -1.61
N VAL A 39 5.85 -8.82 -2.47
CA VAL A 39 6.71 -10.00 -2.26
C VAL A 39 7.76 -9.70 -1.19
N ILE A 40 8.36 -8.51 -1.23
CA ILE A 40 9.35 -8.07 -0.24
C ILE A 40 8.73 -7.57 1.07
N LYS A 41 7.39 -7.63 1.18
CA LYS A 41 6.60 -7.23 2.35
C LYS A 41 7.19 -7.71 3.70
N PRO A 42 7.64 -8.98 3.85
CA PRO A 42 8.23 -9.45 5.12
C PRO A 42 9.47 -8.65 5.56
N LEU A 43 10.27 -8.17 4.62
CA LEU A 43 11.47 -7.39 4.90
C LEU A 43 11.13 -6.05 5.57
N PHE A 44 10.05 -5.39 5.13
CA PHE A 44 9.57 -4.16 5.75
C PHE A 44 9.12 -4.38 7.19
N GLY A 45 8.55 -5.55 7.48
CA GLY A 45 8.20 -5.97 8.85
C GLY A 45 9.45 -6.01 9.73
N PHE A 46 10.49 -6.73 9.28
CA PHE A 46 11.76 -6.80 10.00
C PHE A 46 12.41 -5.43 10.22
N ILE A 47 12.41 -4.57 9.20
CA ILE A 47 12.97 -3.21 9.32
C ILE A 47 12.19 -2.39 10.36
N SER A 48 10.86 -2.41 10.31
CA SER A 48 10.01 -1.64 11.23
C SER A 48 10.09 -2.13 12.69
N ASP A 49 10.41 -3.41 12.89
CA ASP A 49 10.56 -4.00 14.22
C ASP A 49 11.98 -3.85 14.79
N GLY A 50 13.00 -3.88 13.91
CA GLY A 50 14.42 -3.84 14.29
C GLY A 50 15.03 -2.43 14.41
N LEU A 51 14.49 -1.43 13.70
CA LEU A 51 15.05 -0.09 13.64
C LEU A 51 14.07 0.96 14.20
N PRO A 52 14.18 1.36 15.48
CA PRO A 52 13.39 2.47 16.00
C PRO A 52 13.88 3.81 15.41
N ILE A 53 12.98 4.53 14.74
CA ILE A 53 13.25 5.88 14.23
C ILE A 53 12.77 6.92 15.28
N PHE A 54 13.64 7.83 15.71
CA PHE A 54 13.33 8.86 16.73
C PHE A 54 12.75 8.29 18.04
N SER A 55 13.21 7.11 18.49
CA SER A 55 12.67 6.37 19.64
C SER A 55 11.22 5.87 19.48
N TYR A 56 10.60 6.05 18.31
CA TYR A 56 9.30 5.49 17.95
C TYR A 56 9.48 4.31 16.99
N ARG A 57 8.94 3.15 17.33
CA ARG A 57 9.12 1.93 16.51
C ARG A 57 8.27 1.94 15.23
N ARG A 58 6.97 2.22 15.32
CA ARG A 58 6.03 1.97 14.20
C ARG A 58 5.31 3.21 13.64
N ARG A 59 5.14 4.26 14.46
CA ARG A 59 4.47 5.51 14.07
C ARG A 59 5.17 6.29 12.93
N PRO A 60 6.49 6.49 12.94
CA PRO A 60 7.16 7.27 11.88
C PRO A 60 7.08 6.59 10.52
N TYR A 61 7.15 5.26 10.46
CA TYR A 61 7.03 4.51 9.21
C TYR A 61 5.64 4.67 8.55
N LEU A 62 4.56 4.76 9.34
CA LEU A 62 3.21 5.04 8.82
C LEU A 62 3.06 6.46 8.26
N VAL A 63 3.71 7.45 8.89
CA VAL A 63 3.70 8.83 8.39
C VAL A 63 4.48 8.91 7.09
N ILE A 64 5.65 8.27 7.03
CA ILE A 64 6.48 8.23 5.82
C ILE A 64 5.74 7.54 4.68
N SER A 65 5.11 6.39 4.94
CA SER A 65 4.34 5.70 3.91
C SER A 65 3.15 6.54 3.44
N GLY A 66 2.41 7.16 4.36
CA GLY A 66 1.32 8.08 4.03
C GLY A 66 1.75 9.24 3.13
N LEU A 67 2.85 9.92 3.47
CA LEU A 67 3.41 11.01 2.67
C LEU A 67 3.86 10.53 1.28
N LEU A 68 4.51 9.36 1.21
CA LEU A 68 4.98 8.77 -0.04
C LEU A 68 3.81 8.37 -0.94
N GLY A 69 2.73 7.83 -0.36
CA GLY A 69 1.49 7.55 -1.07
C GLY A 69 0.82 8.81 -1.61
N SER A 70 0.65 9.84 -0.77
CA SER A 70 0.07 11.12 -1.20
C SER A 70 0.88 11.78 -2.31
N LEU A 71 2.21 11.78 -2.20
CA LEU A 71 3.09 12.31 -3.24
C LEU A 71 2.95 11.52 -4.54
N SER A 72 2.87 10.20 -4.47
CA SER A 72 2.69 9.35 -5.66
C SER A 72 1.37 9.64 -6.37
N TRP A 73 0.29 9.86 -5.62
CA TRP A 73 -0.99 10.26 -6.19
C TRP A 73 -0.96 11.65 -6.85
N ILE A 74 -0.27 12.62 -6.24
CA ILE A 74 -0.09 13.95 -6.83
C ILE A 74 0.73 13.87 -8.12
N LEU A 75 1.83 13.10 -8.12
CA LEU A 75 2.66 12.89 -9.30
C LEU A 75 1.89 12.22 -10.44
N LEU A 76 1.05 11.22 -10.11
CA LEU A 76 0.19 10.55 -11.07
C LEU A 76 -0.78 11.54 -11.74
N ALA A 77 -1.33 12.48 -10.98
CA ALA A 77 -2.29 13.46 -11.47
C ALA A 77 -1.65 14.63 -12.25
N THR A 78 -0.36 14.93 -12.05
CA THR A 78 0.24 16.18 -12.55
C THR A 78 1.41 16.00 -13.52
N VAL A 79 2.21 14.93 -13.37
CA VAL A 79 3.50 14.79 -14.08
C VAL A 79 3.55 13.56 -15.00
N VAL A 80 2.68 12.58 -14.80
CA VAL A 80 2.73 11.33 -15.57
C VAL A 80 2.23 11.57 -17.00
N SER A 81 3.18 11.72 -17.92
CA SER A 81 2.96 11.89 -19.37
C SER A 81 3.41 10.70 -20.22
N ASN A 82 4.10 9.72 -19.61
CA ASN A 82 4.78 8.64 -20.31
C ASN A 82 4.82 7.36 -19.46
N VAL A 83 4.91 6.23 -20.14
CA VAL A 83 4.83 4.88 -19.56
C VAL A 83 5.84 4.67 -18.43
N TRP A 84 7.08 5.15 -18.61
CA TRP A 84 8.12 5.02 -17.59
C TRP A 84 7.80 5.77 -16.29
N LEU A 85 7.26 6.99 -16.38
CA LEU A 85 6.83 7.74 -15.21
C LEU A 85 5.60 7.09 -14.55
N ALA A 86 4.70 6.53 -15.36
CA ALA A 86 3.57 5.76 -14.84
C ALA A 86 4.05 4.53 -14.05
N THR A 87 5.02 3.77 -14.58
CA THR A 87 5.62 2.60 -13.90
C THR A 87 6.22 2.98 -12.56
N VAL A 88 7.05 4.03 -12.52
CA VAL A 88 7.73 4.48 -11.30
C VAL A 88 6.72 4.96 -10.26
N THR A 89 5.73 5.73 -10.68
CA THR A 89 4.68 6.26 -9.79
C THR A 89 3.80 5.14 -9.23
N LEU A 90 3.44 4.15 -10.07
CA LEU A 90 2.69 2.97 -9.62
C LEU A 90 3.48 2.10 -8.66
N LEU A 91 4.79 1.94 -8.89
CA LEU A 91 5.69 1.26 -7.97
C LEU A 91 5.75 1.96 -6.62
N LEU A 92 5.90 3.29 -6.61
CA LEU A 92 5.94 4.09 -5.39
C LEU A 92 4.62 4.00 -4.62
N THR A 93 3.48 4.09 -5.31
CA THR A 93 2.16 3.90 -4.71
C THR A 93 2.04 2.51 -4.10
N SER A 94 2.42 1.46 -4.85
CA SER A 94 2.34 0.08 -4.37
C SER A 94 3.26 -0.18 -3.16
N LEU A 95 4.46 0.41 -3.17
CA LEU A 95 5.40 0.35 -2.07
C LEU A 95 4.86 1.02 -0.81
N SER A 96 4.31 2.23 -0.95
CA SER A 96 3.65 2.93 0.15
C SER A 96 2.52 2.10 0.78
N VAL A 97 1.68 1.50 -0.06
CA VAL A 97 0.57 0.65 0.41
C VAL A 97 1.11 -0.58 1.13
N ALA A 98 2.06 -1.30 0.54
CA ALA A 98 2.64 -2.51 1.14
C ALA A 98 3.30 -2.24 2.50
N ILE A 99 4.04 -1.14 2.63
CA ILE A 99 4.66 -0.73 3.90
C ILE A 99 3.58 -0.40 4.95
N SER A 100 2.56 0.38 4.57
CA SER A 100 1.47 0.75 5.48
C SER A 100 0.73 -0.47 6.00
N ASP A 101 0.44 -1.41 5.10
CA ASP A 101 -0.30 -2.65 5.38
C ASP A 101 0.45 -3.52 6.42
N VAL A 102 1.77 -3.73 6.24
CA VAL A 102 2.60 -4.46 7.22
C VAL A 102 2.51 -3.83 8.59
N ILE A 103 2.70 -2.51 8.67
CA ILE A 103 2.82 -1.84 9.96
C ILE A 103 1.47 -1.87 10.69
N VAL A 104 0.36 -1.70 9.95
CA VAL A 104 -0.99 -1.83 10.50
C VAL A 104 -1.22 -3.26 11.00
N ASP A 105 -0.91 -4.29 10.20
CA ASP A 105 -1.03 -5.70 10.61
C ASP A 105 -0.27 -5.97 11.92
N SER A 106 0.99 -5.55 11.97
CA SER A 106 1.84 -5.71 13.14
C SER A 106 1.28 -4.97 14.37
N LEU A 107 0.72 -3.78 14.18
CA LEU A 107 0.09 -2.98 15.24
C LEU A 107 -1.22 -3.60 15.73
N VAL A 108 -2.01 -4.21 14.86
CA VAL A 108 -3.24 -4.93 15.23
C VAL A 108 -2.86 -6.16 16.06
N VAL A 109 -1.86 -6.94 15.63
CA VAL A 109 -1.37 -8.11 16.38
C VAL A 109 -0.85 -7.70 17.77
N GLU A 110 -0.11 -6.60 17.86
CA GLU A 110 0.40 -6.09 19.14
C GLU A 110 -0.73 -5.65 20.09
N ARG A 111 -1.78 -5.04 19.55
CA ARG A 111 -2.96 -4.63 20.33
C ARG A 111 -3.83 -5.81 20.74
N ALA A 112 -4.04 -6.77 19.84
CA ALA A 112 -4.81 -7.99 20.10
C ALA A 112 -4.16 -8.83 21.23
N ARG A 113 -2.82 -8.84 21.33
CA ARG A 113 -2.10 -9.48 22.45
C ARG A 113 -2.38 -8.84 23.81
N LYS A 114 -2.90 -7.61 23.85
CA LYS A 114 -3.28 -6.90 25.09
C LYS A 114 -4.77 -7.02 25.40
N GLU A 115 -5.57 -7.65 24.53
CA GLU A 115 -6.98 -7.94 24.81
C GLU A 115 -7.14 -9.10 25.80
N SER A 116 -8.22 -9.07 26.59
CA SER A 116 -8.59 -10.22 27.41
C SER A 116 -8.98 -11.40 26.50
N LEU A 117 -8.74 -12.63 26.97
CA LEU A 117 -9.13 -13.87 26.27
C LEU A 117 -10.61 -13.91 25.85
N SER A 118 -11.49 -13.16 26.53
CA SER A 118 -12.92 -13.03 26.19
C SER A 118 -13.22 -12.17 24.96
N GLN A 119 -12.28 -11.33 24.51
CA GLN A 119 -12.43 -10.42 23.36
C GLN A 119 -11.48 -10.75 22.20
N ALA A 120 -10.70 -11.83 22.35
CA ALA A 120 -9.68 -12.24 21.39
C ALA A 120 -10.27 -12.41 19.97
N GLY A 121 -9.70 -11.69 19.01
CA GLY A 121 -10.08 -11.75 17.59
C GLY A 121 -11.07 -10.67 17.14
N SER A 122 -11.67 -9.92 18.08
CA SER A 122 -12.60 -8.83 17.75
C SER A 122 -11.92 -7.68 16.98
N LEU A 123 -10.69 -7.31 17.33
CA LEU A 123 -9.92 -6.29 16.60
C LEU A 123 -9.54 -6.71 15.18
N GLN A 124 -9.22 -7.99 14.97
CA GLN A 124 -8.91 -8.49 13.62
C GLN A 124 -10.17 -8.50 12.76
N SER A 125 -11.28 -9.04 13.27
CA SER A 125 -12.55 -9.05 12.53
C SER A 125 -13.08 -7.65 12.24
N LEU A 126 -12.90 -6.69 13.15
CA LEU A 126 -13.19 -5.26 12.89
C LEU A 126 -12.30 -4.67 11.79
N THR A 127 -11.00 -4.97 11.78
CA THR A 127 -10.08 -4.45 10.75
C THR A 127 -10.45 -4.95 9.35
N TRP A 128 -10.78 -6.24 9.25
CA TRP A 128 -11.26 -6.85 8.01
C TRP A 128 -12.66 -6.36 7.63
N GLY A 129 -13.55 -6.21 8.61
CA GLY A 129 -14.91 -5.68 8.40
C GLY A 129 -14.91 -4.25 7.89
N VAL A 130 -14.15 -3.35 8.50
CA VAL A 130 -13.98 -1.96 8.04
C VAL A 130 -13.30 -1.90 6.67
N SER A 131 -12.40 -2.85 6.37
CA SER A 131 -11.77 -2.95 5.06
C SER A 131 -12.73 -3.34 3.93
N ALA A 132 -13.90 -3.91 4.24
CA ALA A 132 -14.95 -4.23 3.26
C ALA A 132 -15.86 -3.03 2.93
N PHE A 133 -16.00 -2.06 3.84
CA PHE A 133 -16.81 -0.86 3.63
C PHE A 133 -16.07 0.28 2.90
N GLY A 134 -14.75 0.17 2.71
CA GLY A 134 -13.92 1.16 2.00
C GLY A 134 -13.00 0.55 0.95
#